data_AF-A0A934ZAC7-F1
#
_entry.id   AF-A0A934ZAC7-F1
#
_cell.length_a   1.000
_cell.length_b   1.000
_cell.length_c   1.000
_cell.angle_alpha   90.00
_cell.angle_beta   90.00
_cell.angle_gamma   90.00
#
_symmetry.space_group_name_H-M   'P 1'
#
loop_
_entity.id
_entity.type
_entity.pdbx_description
1 polymer ?
#
loop_
_entity_poly.entity_id
_entity_poly.type
_entity_poly.pdbx_seq_one_letter_code
_entity_poly.pdbx_strand_id
1 'polypeptide(L)'
;MNMHVPNWEIAAVSRLADMYYQFATTIRNAPIPPDIQRNADLLDAYRLVLDQRTQPFMNTASEGFQRCIRTATQVHWFNEWSQLCERELYEIDRVRFPLADEVRVEPNLVFSRPTNSRPVYQLQTSAEGEDEPAEQGQAAAAPGAAQ
;
A
#
# COMPACT_ATOMS: atom_id res chain seq x y z
N MET A 1 -13.18 -17.34 23.42
CA MET A 1 -11.84 -16.87 23.01
C MET A 1 -12.02 -15.57 22.25
N ASN A 2 -11.42 -14.49 22.72
CA ASN A 2 -11.47 -13.18 22.06
C ASN A 2 -10.07 -12.92 21.48
N MET A 3 -9.81 -13.40 20.26
CA MET A 3 -8.53 -13.17 19.57
C MET A 3 -8.66 -11.90 18.73
N HIS A 4 -8.50 -10.75 19.39
CA HIS A 4 -8.45 -9.44 18.74
C HIS A 4 -6.99 -9.17 18.34
N VAL A 5 -6.61 -9.47 17.10
CA VAL A 5 -5.26 -9.23 16.60
C VAL A 5 -5.35 -8.20 15.48
N PRO A 6 -4.88 -6.97 15.71
CA PRO A 6 -5.17 -5.82 14.83
C PRO A 6 -4.70 -6.05 13.40
N ASN A 7 -3.58 -6.74 13.21
CA ASN A 7 -3.06 -7.08 11.88
C ASN A 7 -4.05 -7.90 11.06
N TRP A 8 -4.63 -8.95 11.65
CA TRP A 8 -5.57 -9.84 10.95
C TRP A 8 -6.93 -9.18 10.72
N GLU A 9 -7.34 -8.28 11.60
CA GLU A 9 -8.60 -7.54 11.44
C GLU A 9 -8.53 -6.52 10.32
N ILE A 10 -7.47 -5.72 10.27
CA ILE A 10 -7.25 -4.76 9.19
C ILE A 10 -7.08 -5.52 7.87
N ALA A 11 -6.35 -6.65 7.87
CA ALA A 11 -6.21 -7.51 6.69
C ALA A 11 -7.56 -8.05 6.21
N ALA A 12 -8.40 -8.58 7.12
CA ALA A 12 -9.69 -9.13 6.76
C ALA A 12 -10.64 -8.06 6.18
N VAL A 13 -10.71 -6.88 6.83
CA VAL A 13 -11.58 -5.80 6.39
C VAL A 13 -11.12 -5.21 5.06
N SER A 14 -9.81 -4.99 4.89
CA SER A 14 -9.25 -4.46 3.63
C SER A 14 -9.52 -5.39 2.45
N ARG A 15 -9.33 -6.71 2.63
CA ARG A 15 -9.62 -7.70 1.60
C ARG A 15 -11.10 -7.80 1.25
N LEU A 16 -11.97 -7.74 2.25
CA LEU A 16 -13.42 -7.75 2.00
C LEU A 16 -13.85 -6.52 1.19
N ALA A 17 -13.34 -5.34 1.53
CA ALA A 17 -13.64 -4.11 0.81
C ALA A 17 -13.10 -4.14 -0.63
N ASP A 18 -11.87 -4.63 -0.82
CA ASP A 18 -11.24 -4.83 -2.14
C ASP A 18 -12.06 -5.77 -3.03
N MET A 19 -12.59 -6.88 -2.49
CA MET A 19 -13.46 -7.77 -3.24
C MET A 19 -14.72 -7.07 -3.76
N TYR A 20 -15.38 -6.26 -2.93
CA TYR A 20 -16.57 -5.50 -3.36
C TYR A 20 -16.23 -4.43 -4.39
N TYR A 21 -15.10 -3.72 -4.21
CA TYR A 21 -14.64 -2.73 -5.16
C TYR A 21 -14.34 -3.37 -6.52
N GLN A 22 -13.53 -4.42 -6.55
CA GLN A 22 -13.19 -5.13 -7.78
C GLN A 22 -14.41 -5.74 -8.46
N PHE A 23 -15.37 -6.27 -7.70
CA PHE A 23 -16.61 -6.78 -8.26
C PHE A 23 -17.40 -5.67 -9.00
N ALA A 24 -17.55 -4.52 -8.36
CA ALA A 24 -18.27 -3.40 -8.94
C ALA A 24 -17.53 -2.78 -10.14
N THR A 25 -16.21 -2.63 -10.08
CA THR A 25 -15.40 -2.13 -11.21
C THR A 25 -15.40 -3.10 -12.37
N THR A 26 -15.32 -4.41 -12.11
CA THR A 26 -15.38 -5.43 -13.16
C THR A 26 -16.69 -5.36 -13.94
N ILE A 27 -17.83 -5.18 -13.24
CA ILE A 27 -19.13 -5.01 -13.89
C ILE A 27 -19.17 -3.72 -14.72
N ARG A 28 -18.64 -2.61 -14.18
CA ARG A 28 -18.61 -1.31 -14.89
C ARG A 28 -17.71 -1.34 -16.13
N ASN A 29 -16.63 -2.09 -16.08
CA ASN A 29 -15.63 -2.20 -17.14
C ASN A 29 -15.92 -3.33 -18.14
N ALA A 30 -16.99 -4.09 -17.94
CA ALA A 30 -17.37 -5.16 -18.87
C ALA A 30 -17.70 -4.59 -20.26
N PRO A 31 -17.39 -5.30 -21.35
CA PRO A 31 -17.67 -4.83 -22.71
C PRO A 31 -19.17 -4.66 -22.92
N ILE A 32 -19.56 -3.49 -23.44
CA ILE A 32 -20.97 -3.17 -23.70
C ILE A 32 -21.42 -3.89 -24.99
N PRO A 33 -22.64 -4.47 -25.04
CA PRO A 33 -23.16 -5.09 -26.26
C PRO A 33 -23.19 -4.13 -27.47
N PRO A 34 -22.85 -4.61 -28.68
CA PRO A 34 -22.72 -3.74 -29.87
C PRO A 34 -24.06 -3.07 -30.27
N ASP A 35 -25.19 -3.72 -30.02
CA ASP A 35 -26.51 -3.17 -30.33
C ASP A 35 -26.85 -1.95 -29.46
N ILE A 36 -26.39 -1.94 -28.20
CA ILE A 36 -26.55 -0.82 -27.28
C ILE A 36 -25.58 0.30 -27.62
N GLN A 37 -24.34 -0.02 -28.01
CA GLN A 37 -23.33 0.99 -28.38
C GLN A 37 -23.73 1.85 -29.59
N ARG A 38 -24.52 1.29 -30.53
CA ARG A 38 -24.94 2.01 -31.76
C ARG A 38 -25.98 3.09 -31.51
N ASN A 39 -26.70 3.04 -30.39
CA ASN A 39 -27.77 3.97 -30.06
C ASN A 39 -27.42 4.75 -28.79
N ALA A 40 -27.24 6.07 -28.93
CA ALA A 40 -26.84 6.95 -27.83
C ALA A 40 -27.84 6.92 -26.66
N ASP A 41 -29.15 6.91 -26.94
CA ASP A 41 -30.19 6.92 -25.90
C ASP A 41 -30.16 5.62 -25.09
N LEU A 42 -29.95 4.48 -25.75
CA LEU A 42 -29.82 3.17 -25.09
C LEU A 42 -28.52 3.06 -24.29
N LEU A 43 -27.43 3.65 -24.79
CA LEU A 43 -26.13 3.66 -24.13
C LEU A 43 -26.20 4.41 -22.79
N ASP A 44 -26.82 5.58 -22.78
CA ASP A 44 -26.96 6.38 -21.57
C ASP A 44 -27.88 5.70 -20.54
N ALA A 45 -29.01 5.15 -20.99
CA ALA A 45 -29.90 4.38 -20.12
C ALA A 45 -29.20 3.13 -19.55
N TYR A 46 -28.41 2.42 -20.36
CA TYR A 46 -27.64 1.26 -19.92
C TYR A 46 -26.62 1.63 -18.85
N ARG A 47 -25.82 2.69 -19.07
CA ARG A 47 -24.84 3.18 -18.08
C ARG A 47 -25.50 3.59 -16.78
N LEU A 48 -26.62 4.30 -16.84
CA LEU A 48 -27.38 4.69 -15.66
C LEU A 48 -27.81 3.47 -14.83
N VAL A 49 -28.36 2.44 -15.47
CA VAL A 49 -28.76 1.21 -14.78
C VAL A 49 -27.55 0.45 -14.23
N LEU A 50 -26.46 0.39 -14.99
CA LEU A 50 -25.20 -0.23 -14.57
C LEU A 50 -24.67 0.43 -13.28
N ASP A 51 -24.66 1.76 -13.25
CA ASP A 51 -24.24 2.54 -12.09
C ASP A 51 -25.16 2.31 -10.90
N GLN A 52 -26.48 2.38 -11.09
CA GLN A 52 -27.46 2.14 -10.02
C GLN A 52 -27.32 0.73 -9.39
N ARG A 53 -27.05 -0.28 -10.22
CA ARG A 53 -26.88 -1.67 -9.76
C ARG A 53 -25.55 -1.91 -9.06
N THR A 54 -24.50 -1.20 -9.47
CA THR A 54 -23.15 -1.36 -8.90
C THR A 54 -22.88 -0.45 -7.71
N GLN A 55 -23.61 0.65 -7.58
CA GLN A 55 -23.48 1.62 -6.49
C GLN A 55 -23.55 1.02 -5.07
N PRO A 56 -24.46 0.08 -4.73
CA PRO A 56 -24.48 -0.50 -3.38
C PRO A 56 -23.16 -1.21 -3.03
N PHE A 57 -22.54 -1.91 -3.99
CA PHE A 57 -21.25 -2.58 -3.77
C PHE A 57 -20.12 -1.57 -3.58
N MET A 58 -20.12 -0.47 -4.36
CA MET A 58 -19.17 0.63 -4.17
C MET A 58 -19.32 1.29 -2.80
N ASN A 59 -20.56 1.49 -2.34
CA ASN A 59 -20.83 2.05 -1.02
C ASN A 59 -20.28 1.12 0.08
N THR A 60 -20.56 -0.19 0.01
CA THR A 60 -20.03 -1.18 0.95
C THR A 60 -18.50 -1.22 0.95
N ALA A 61 -17.87 -1.16 -0.23
CA ALA A 61 -16.42 -1.09 -0.35
C ALA A 61 -15.86 0.18 0.33
N SER A 62 -16.43 1.35 0.03
CA SER A 62 -16.00 2.62 0.62
C SER A 62 -16.14 2.64 2.15
N GLU A 63 -17.22 2.07 2.69
CA GLU A 63 -17.44 1.97 4.14
C GLU A 63 -16.41 1.02 4.77
N GLY A 64 -16.14 -0.11 4.13
CA GLY A 64 -15.13 -1.08 4.55
C GLY A 64 -13.73 -0.46 4.61
N PHE A 65 -13.31 0.26 3.56
CA PHE A 65 -12.02 0.95 3.55
C PHE A 65 -11.94 2.08 4.59
N GLN A 66 -13.01 2.86 4.77
CA GLN A 66 -13.05 3.86 5.84
C GLN A 66 -12.92 3.23 7.23
N ARG A 67 -13.55 2.07 7.44
CA ARG A 67 -13.41 1.32 8.69
C ARG A 67 -11.98 0.80 8.88
N CYS A 68 -11.36 0.27 7.83
CA CYS A 68 -9.96 -0.15 7.83
C CYS A 68 -9.02 0.98 8.29
N ILE A 69 -9.14 2.18 7.71
CA ILE A 69 -8.32 3.35 8.11
C ILE A 69 -8.62 3.79 9.54
N ARG A 70 -9.90 3.87 9.94
CA ARG A 70 -10.24 4.23 11.33
C ARG A 70 -9.62 3.27 12.33
N THR A 71 -9.69 1.96 12.07
CA THR A 71 -9.10 0.95 12.94
C THR A 71 -7.59 1.02 12.94
N ALA A 72 -6.94 1.15 11.77
CA ALA A 72 -5.49 1.29 11.64
C ALA A 72 -4.96 2.50 12.44
N THR A 73 -5.64 3.65 12.36
CA THR A 73 -5.29 4.86 13.11
C THR A 73 -5.51 4.70 14.62
N GLN A 74 -6.57 4.00 15.05
CA GLN A 74 -6.85 3.75 16.47
C GLN A 74 -5.79 2.85 17.13
N VAL A 75 -5.31 1.84 16.41
CA VAL A 75 -4.34 0.86 16.92
C VAL A 75 -2.90 1.21 16.52
N HIS A 76 -2.70 2.34 15.85
CA HIS A 76 -1.42 2.82 15.31
C HIS A 76 -0.65 1.77 14.49
N TRP A 77 -1.38 0.98 13.71
CA TRP A 77 -0.82 -0.10 12.89
C TRP A 77 -0.93 0.24 11.41
N PHE A 78 0.15 0.80 10.86
CA PHE A 78 0.22 1.25 9.47
C PHE A 78 1.05 0.29 8.61
N ASN A 79 0.41 -0.70 7.99
CA ASN A 79 1.04 -1.68 7.11
C ASN A 79 0.52 -1.60 5.67
N GLU A 80 0.87 -2.58 4.85
CA GLU A 80 0.41 -2.73 3.46
C GLU A 80 -1.12 -2.68 3.31
N TRP A 81 -1.87 -3.20 4.28
CA TRP A 81 -3.34 -3.18 4.26
C TRP A 81 -3.89 -1.77 4.47
N SER A 82 -3.33 -1.01 5.42
CA SER A 82 -3.73 0.39 5.59
C SER A 82 -3.37 1.24 4.37
N GLN A 83 -2.21 1.01 3.74
CA GLN A 83 -1.82 1.72 2.51
C GLN A 83 -2.74 1.37 1.34
N LEU A 84 -3.15 0.10 1.23
CA LEU A 84 -4.16 -0.33 0.26
C LEU A 84 -5.47 0.43 0.49
N CYS A 85 -5.97 0.47 1.73
CA CYS A 85 -7.20 1.17 2.06
C CYS A 85 -7.14 2.68 1.73
N GLU A 86 -6.00 3.35 1.97
CA GLU A 86 -5.82 4.77 1.61
C GLU A 86 -5.86 4.97 0.09
N ARG A 87 -5.14 4.13 -0.67
CA ARG A 87 -5.08 4.22 -2.13
C ARG A 87 -6.44 3.96 -2.78
N GLU A 88 -7.15 2.91 -2.38
CA GLU A 88 -8.45 2.61 -2.97
C GLU A 88 -9.49 3.69 -2.62
N LEU A 89 -9.45 4.27 -1.41
CA LEU A 89 -10.29 5.42 -1.07
C LEU A 89 -9.98 6.66 -1.90
N TYR A 90 -8.70 6.91 -2.16
CA TYR A 90 -8.28 7.98 -3.06
C TYR A 90 -8.84 7.79 -4.47
N GLU A 91 -8.80 6.57 -5.02
CA GLU A 91 -9.38 6.29 -6.34
C GLU A 91 -10.92 6.46 -6.38
N ILE A 92 -11.61 6.19 -5.27
CA ILE A 92 -13.06 6.39 -5.16
C ILE A 92 -13.41 7.88 -5.09
N ASP A 93 -12.74 8.65 -4.21
CA ASP A 93 -12.99 10.09 -4.04
C ASP A 93 -11.73 10.83 -3.57
N ARG A 94 -11.02 11.40 -4.54
CA ARG A 94 -9.77 12.15 -4.34
C ARG A 94 -9.95 13.43 -3.54
N VAL A 95 -11.13 14.06 -3.63
CA VAL A 95 -11.40 15.34 -2.96
C VAL A 95 -11.64 15.10 -1.48
N ARG A 96 -12.39 14.04 -1.16
CA ARG A 96 -12.71 13.67 0.21
C ARG A 96 -11.57 12.95 0.93
N PHE A 97 -10.77 12.16 0.19
CA PHE A 97 -9.68 11.35 0.74
C PHE A 97 -8.35 11.67 0.06
N PRO A 98 -7.70 12.80 0.37
CA PRO A 98 -6.36 13.09 -0.12
C PRO A 98 -5.35 12.09 0.46
N LEU A 99 -4.37 11.70 -0.36
CA LEU A 99 -3.28 10.83 0.09
C LEU A 99 -2.38 11.57 1.07
N ALA A 100 -1.99 10.92 2.17
CA ALA A 100 -1.03 11.49 3.10
C ALA A 100 0.40 11.34 2.55
N ASP A 101 1.18 12.41 2.57
CA ASP A 101 2.59 12.43 2.10
C ASP A 101 3.59 12.18 3.25
N GLU A 102 3.11 11.62 4.36
CA GLU A 102 3.93 11.38 5.54
C GLU A 102 4.61 10.01 5.47
N VAL A 103 5.93 9.99 5.64
CA VAL A 103 6.69 8.74 5.79
C VAL A 103 6.35 8.12 7.15
N ARG A 104 5.67 6.97 7.12
CA ARG A 104 5.32 6.19 8.33
C ARG A 104 6.25 5.00 8.47
N VAL A 105 6.73 4.76 9.69
CA VAL A 105 7.56 3.60 10.00
C VAL A 105 6.67 2.35 9.99
N GLU A 106 7.12 1.29 9.31
CA GLU A 106 6.39 0.03 9.30
C GLU A 106 6.36 -0.60 10.71
N PRO A 107 5.22 -1.19 11.13
CA PRO A 107 5.07 -1.76 12.47
C PRO A 107 6.09 -2.84 12.84
N ASN A 108 6.58 -3.60 11.85
CA ASN A 108 7.62 -4.62 12.01
C ASN A 108 9.03 -4.02 12.26
N LEU A 109 9.30 -2.80 11.78
CA LEU A 109 10.58 -2.10 11.94
C LEU A 109 10.72 -1.43 13.32
N VAL A 110 9.62 -1.22 14.04
CA VAL A 110 9.68 -0.75 15.44
C VAL A 110 10.25 -1.83 16.36
N PHE A 111 10.07 -3.10 16.02
CA PHE A 111 10.58 -4.24 16.79
C PHE A 111 11.95 -4.74 16.34
N SER A 112 12.54 -4.20 15.26
CA SER A 112 13.96 -4.36 15.03
C SER A 112 14.70 -3.64 16.15
N ARG A 113 15.09 -4.40 17.17
CA ARG A 113 16.10 -3.99 18.16
C ARG A 113 17.19 -3.26 17.38
N PRO A 114 17.70 -2.11 17.85
CA PRO A 114 18.90 -1.54 17.28
C PRO A 114 20.00 -2.59 17.49
N THR A 115 20.21 -3.44 16.49
CA THR A 115 21.33 -4.36 16.48
C THR A 115 22.51 -3.45 16.22
N ASN A 116 23.17 -3.10 17.32
CA ASN A 116 24.47 -2.47 17.36
C ASN A 116 24.46 -0.99 16.95
N SER A 117 23.84 -0.13 17.76
CA SER A 117 24.49 1.15 18.05
C SER A 117 25.80 0.85 18.79
N ARG A 118 26.85 0.43 18.05
CA ARG A 118 28.20 0.48 18.60
C ARG A 118 28.42 1.96 18.94
N PRO A 119 28.64 2.32 20.21
CA PRO A 119 28.93 3.71 20.54
C PRO A 119 30.13 4.16 19.69
N VAL A 120 29.93 5.23 18.92
CA VAL A 120 31.03 5.90 18.22
C VAL A 120 31.88 6.55 19.32
N TYR A 121 32.98 5.91 19.68
CA TYR A 121 33.88 6.42 20.72
C TYR A 121 34.77 7.56 20.23
N GLN A 122 34.84 7.79 18.91
CA GLN A 122 35.59 8.88 18.31
C GLN A 122 34.76 9.54 17.21
N LEU A 123 34.31 10.76 17.50
CA LEU A 123 33.82 11.69 16.49
C LEU A 123 35.06 12.30 15.83
N GLN A 124 35.57 11.66 14.77
CA GLN A 124 36.62 12.31 13.97
C GLN A 124 35.99 13.49 13.23
N THR A 125 36.60 14.65 13.38
CA THR A 125 36.24 15.83 12.59
C THR A 125 36.81 15.66 11.18
N SER A 126 36.18 16.26 10.17
CA SER A 126 36.59 16.12 8.77
C SER A 126 38.05 16.52 8.49
N ALA A 127 38.70 17.20 9.43
CA ALA A 127 40.12 17.58 9.36
C ALA A 127 41.08 16.45 9.82
N GLU A 128 40.60 15.41 10.51
CA GLU A 128 41.43 14.30 11.02
C GLU A 128 41.45 13.09 10.07
N GLY A 129 40.64 13.11 9.00
CA GLY A 129 40.53 12.04 8.01
C GLY A 129 41.46 12.18 6.80
N GLU A 130 42.27 13.25 6.73
CA GLU A 130 43.11 13.57 5.56
C GLU A 130 44.59 13.12 5.71
N ASP A 131 44.98 12.54 6.85
CA ASP A 131 46.38 12.14 7.13
C ASP A 131 46.66 10.61 7.06
N GLU A 132 45.87 9.84 6.31
CA GLU A 132 46.29 8.50 5.88
C GLU A 132 46.71 8.54 4.40
N PRO A 133 48.01 8.36 4.07
CA PRO A 133 48.42 8.30 2.69
C PRO A 133 47.87 7.02 2.06
N ALA A 134 47.27 7.19 0.88
CA ALA A 134 46.77 6.10 0.05
C ALA A 134 47.90 5.11 -0.30
N GLU A 135 47.86 3.91 0.26
CA GLU A 135 48.53 2.75 -0.33
C GLU A 135 47.53 1.99 -1.22
N GLN A 136 47.58 2.33 -2.51
CA GLN A 136 46.93 1.56 -3.57
C GLN A 136 47.83 0.40 -4.01
N GLY A 137 47.24 -0.79 -4.13
CA GLY A 137 47.77 -1.90 -4.94
C GLY A 137 47.58 -3.24 -4.22
N GLN A 138 46.97 -4.28 -4.78
CA GLN A 138 46.81 -4.65 -6.18
C GLN A 138 45.59 -5.57 -6.34
N ALA A 139 44.91 -5.42 -7.48
CA ALA A 139 44.08 -6.46 -8.05
C ALA A 139 44.94 -7.67 -8.46
N ALA A 140 44.49 -8.89 -8.16
CA ALA A 140 44.24 -9.93 -9.17
C ALA A 140 43.99 -11.32 -8.56
N ALA A 141 43.15 -12.06 -9.29
CA ALA A 141 43.13 -13.51 -9.46
C ALA A 141 42.40 -14.39 -8.43
N ALA A 142 41.21 -14.84 -8.85
CA ALA A 142 40.73 -16.18 -8.56
C ALA A 142 41.75 -17.25 -8.99
N PRO A 143 41.68 -18.45 -8.39
CA PRO A 143 41.59 -19.63 -9.25
C PRO A 143 40.49 -20.59 -8.79
N GLY A 144 39.89 -21.27 -9.77
CA GLY A 144 39.11 -22.48 -9.55
C GLY A 144 39.97 -23.75 -9.69
N ALA A 145 39.34 -24.85 -9.27
CA ALA A 145 39.53 -26.25 -9.63
C ALA A 145 40.59 -27.13 -8.90
N ALA A 146 40.02 -28.13 -8.21
CA ALA A 146 40.35 -29.55 -8.19
C ALA A 146 41.68 -30.04 -7.59
N GLN A 147 41.56 -30.81 -6.50
CA GLN A 147 41.80 -32.27 -6.48
C GLN A 147 41.06 -32.90 -5.30
#